data_AF-A0A6I3AG21-F1
#
_entry.id   AF-A0A6I3AG21-F1
#
_cell.length_a   1.000
_cell.length_b   1.000
_cell.length_c   1.000
_cell.angle_alpha   90.00
_cell.angle_beta   90.00
_cell.angle_gamma   90.00
#
_symmetry.space_group_name_H-M   'P 1'
#
loop_
_entity.id
_entity.type
_entity.pdbx_description
1 polymer ?
#
loop_
_entity_poly.entity_id
_entity_poly.type
_entity_poly.pdbx_seq_one_letter_code
_entity_poly.pdbx_strand_id
1 'polypeptide(L)'
;MRCRLSADERALCGAAAMRAGGRGAWICAGSVTCFDTAVSRGAFARAWKRRVDVAVLTDVRGVFGHADTQVRGLRSAGLAGRTAGTKG
;
A
#
# COMPACT_ATOMS: atom_id res chain seq x y z
N MET A 1 -8.24 9.22 1.65
CA MET A 1 -7.09 8.41 2.13
C MET A 1 -5.82 8.87 1.42
N ARG A 2 -4.70 8.98 2.15
CA ARG A 2 -3.38 9.30 1.58
C ARG A 2 -2.57 8.03 1.40
N CYS A 3 -1.88 7.89 0.28
CA CYS A 3 -0.92 6.81 0.01
C CYS A 3 0.44 7.38 -0.40
N ARG A 4 1.51 6.73 0.00
CA ARG A 4 2.89 7.16 -0.23
C ARG A 4 3.77 5.97 -0.56
N LEU A 5 4.75 6.16 -1.45
CA LEU A 5 5.82 5.21 -1.65
C LEU A 5 7.00 5.47 -0.69
N SER A 6 7.41 4.44 0.04
CA SER A 6 8.63 4.43 0.86
C SER A 6 9.89 4.46 -0.01
N ALA A 7 11.04 4.69 0.63
CA ALA A 7 12.34 4.47 0.00
C ALA A 7 12.50 2.99 -0.41
N ASP A 8 12.02 2.05 0.42
CA ASP A 8 12.04 0.60 0.19
C ASP A 8 10.98 0.11 -0.82
N GLU A 9 10.44 1.01 -1.63
CA GLU A 9 9.43 0.72 -2.66
C GLU A 9 8.12 0.12 -2.14
N ARG A 10 7.88 0.18 -0.83
CA ARG A 10 6.62 -0.21 -0.21
C ARG A 10 5.61 0.93 -0.20
N ALA A 11 4.36 0.63 -0.48
CA ALA A 11 3.29 1.60 -0.33
C ALA A 11 2.77 1.64 1.11
N LEU A 12 2.69 2.85 1.67
CA LEU A 12 2.06 3.15 2.95
C LEU A 12 0.76 3.90 2.65
N CYS A 13 -0.36 3.44 3.19
CA CYS A 13 -1.66 4.11 3.04
C CYS A 13 -2.28 4.43 4.41
N GLY A 14 -3.18 5.42 4.45
CA GLY A 14 -3.89 5.80 5.66
C GLY A 14 -3.00 6.52 6.69
N ALA A 15 -3.17 6.20 7.97
CA ALA A 15 -2.52 6.92 9.07
C ALA A 15 -0.98 6.89 8.99
N ALA A 16 -0.39 5.77 8.53
CA ALA A 16 1.05 5.67 8.32
C ALA A 16 1.54 6.68 7.27
N ALA A 17 0.80 6.83 6.17
CA ALA A 17 1.12 7.80 5.12
C ALA A 17 0.93 9.25 5.55
N MET A 18 -0.03 9.51 6.45
CA MET A 18 -0.29 10.85 7.00
C MET A 18 0.90 11.37 7.81
N ARG A 19 1.50 10.51 8.65
CA ARG A 19 2.65 10.84 9.49
C ARG A 19 3.96 10.95 8.72
N ALA A 20 4.04 10.41 7.51
CA ALA A 20 5.24 10.43 6.70
C ALA A 20 5.32 11.73 5.88
N GLY A 21 6.39 12.52 6.05
CA GLY A 21 6.61 13.79 5.34
C GLY A 21 7.15 13.61 3.92
N GLY A 22 6.51 14.21 2.91
CA GLY A 22 6.93 14.16 1.49
C GLY A 22 5.77 13.95 0.51
N ARG A 23 6.07 13.52 -0.74
CA ARG A 23 5.06 13.32 -1.79
C ARG A 23 4.12 12.16 -1.45
N GLY A 24 2.82 12.35 -1.74
CA GLY A 24 1.79 11.32 -1.57
C GLY A 24 0.66 11.51 -2.58
N ALA A 25 -0.07 10.43 -2.86
CA ALA A 25 -1.27 10.41 -3.67
C ALA A 25 -2.49 10.43 -2.75
N TRP A 26 -3.49 11.24 -3.09
CA TRP A 26 -4.76 11.28 -2.40
C TRP A 26 -5.81 10.54 -3.22
N ILE A 27 -6.59 9.69 -2.55
CA ILE A 27 -7.60 8.85 -3.18
C ILE A 27 -8.79 8.67 -2.24
N CYS A 28 -9.96 8.39 -2.81
CA CYS A 28 -11.18 8.11 -2.05
C CYS A 28 -10.92 6.99 -1.04
N ALA A 29 -11.27 7.21 0.23
CA ALA A 29 -11.12 6.14 1.23
C ALA A 29 -12.12 5.01 0.96
N GLY A 30 -11.70 3.76 1.09
CA GLY A 30 -12.58 2.57 1.01
C GLY A 30 -13.20 2.28 -0.36
N SER A 31 -12.85 3.01 -1.41
CA SER A 31 -13.40 2.81 -2.75
C SER A 31 -12.37 2.14 -3.68
N VAL A 32 -12.60 0.86 -3.95
CA VAL A 32 -11.81 0.09 -4.93
C VAL A 32 -11.98 0.67 -6.34
N THR A 33 -13.17 1.18 -6.68
CA THR A 33 -13.42 1.81 -7.98
C THR A 33 -12.60 3.09 -8.18
N CYS A 34 -12.43 3.91 -7.14
CA CYS A 34 -11.50 5.05 -7.19
C CYS A 34 -10.05 4.57 -7.35
N PHE A 35 -9.66 3.48 -6.70
CA PHE A 35 -8.33 2.86 -6.87
C PHE A 35 -8.08 2.43 -8.31
N ASP A 36 -8.97 1.62 -8.89
CA ASP A 36 -8.82 1.10 -10.25
C ASP A 36 -8.77 2.26 -11.28
N THR A 37 -9.60 3.30 -11.07
CA THR A 37 -9.57 4.52 -11.89
C THR A 37 -8.27 5.30 -11.74
N ALA A 38 -7.70 5.38 -10.53
CA ALA A 38 -6.42 6.06 -10.31
C ALA A 38 -5.26 5.30 -10.97
N VAL A 39 -5.29 3.96 -10.96
CA VAL A 39 -4.32 3.11 -11.65
C VAL A 39 -4.40 3.30 -13.16
N SER A 40 -5.59 3.20 -13.75
CA SER A 40 -5.77 3.31 -15.20
C SER A 40 -5.33 4.68 -15.74
N ARG A 41 -5.46 5.74 -14.94
CA ARG A 41 -5.02 7.10 -15.29
C ARG A 41 -3.54 7.38 -14.99
N GLY A 42 -2.81 6.42 -14.42
CA GLY A 42 -1.42 6.60 -14.03
C GLY A 42 -1.21 7.63 -12.92
N ALA A 43 -2.21 7.83 -12.05
CA ALA A 43 -2.20 8.90 -11.04
C ALA A 43 -1.08 8.71 -10.01
N PHE A 44 -0.77 7.47 -9.61
CA PHE A 44 0.28 7.17 -8.65
C PHE A 44 1.68 7.53 -9.16
N ALA A 45 1.99 7.16 -10.41
CA ALA A 45 3.27 7.50 -11.02
C ALA A 45 3.49 9.01 -11.11
N ARG A 46 2.42 9.76 -11.45
CA ARG A 46 2.45 11.24 -11.49
C ARG A 46 2.63 11.83 -10.10
N ALA A 47 1.85 11.37 -9.11
CA ALA A 47 1.88 11.91 -7.75
C ALA A 47 3.22 11.64 -7.05
N TRP A 48 3.80 10.46 -7.24
CA TRP A 48 5.09 10.10 -6.64
C TRP A 48 6.30 10.54 -7.47
N LYS A 49 6.07 10.96 -8.73
CA LYS A 49 7.10 11.33 -9.71
C LYS A 49 8.11 10.20 -9.96
N ARG A 50 7.62 8.97 -10.07
CA ARG A 50 8.44 7.78 -10.34
C ARG A 50 7.62 6.66 -10.98
N ARG A 51 8.30 5.74 -11.64
CA ARG A 51 7.69 4.48 -12.07
C ARG A 51 7.23 3.70 -10.83
N VAL A 52 6.07 3.06 -10.95
CA VAL A 52 5.45 2.28 -9.88
C VAL A 52 5.23 0.89 -10.42
N ASP A 53 5.76 -0.10 -9.71
CA ASP A 53 5.60 -1.50 -10.09
C ASP A 53 4.17 -1.99 -9.83
N VAL A 54 3.72 -2.97 -10.61
CA VAL A 54 2.40 -3.58 -10.46
C VAL A 54 2.25 -4.26 -9.10
N ALA A 55 3.31 -4.87 -8.55
CA ALA A 55 3.30 -5.48 -7.23
C ALA A 55 2.96 -4.44 -6.13
N VAL A 56 3.53 -3.24 -6.23
CA VAL A 56 3.23 -2.14 -5.31
C VAL A 56 1.78 -1.70 -5.42
N LEU A 57 1.21 -1.66 -6.63
CA LEU A 57 -0.19 -1.32 -6.83
C LEU A 57 -1.12 -2.42 -6.26
N THR A 58 -0.74 -3.69 -6.37
CA THR A 58 -1.46 -4.81 -5.75
C THR A 58 -1.48 -4.68 -4.22
N ASP A 59 -0.35 -4.33 -3.59
CA ASP A 59 -0.29 -4.10 -2.14
C ASP A 59 -1.22 -2.94 -1.73
N VAL A 60 -1.21 -1.85 -2.49
CA VAL A 60 -2.11 -0.71 -2.27
C VAL A 60 -3.56 -1.16 -2.36
N ARG A 61 -3.92 -1.93 -3.39
CA ARG A 61 -5.29 -2.45 -3.61
C ARG A 61 -5.78 -3.29 -2.43
N GLY A 62 -4.89 -4.10 -1.84
CA GLY A 62 -5.21 -4.89 -0.64
C GLY A 62 -5.72 -4.02 0.51
N VAL A 63 -5.16 -2.82 0.70
CA VAL A 63 -5.59 -1.88 1.75
C VAL A 63 -7.01 -1.34 1.53
N PHE A 64 -7.45 -1.19 0.28
CA PHE A 64 -8.81 -0.72 -0.03
C PHE A 64 -9.88 -1.77 0.26
N GLY A 65 -9.52 -3.06 0.25
CA GLY A 65 -10.39 -4.17 0.65
C GLY A 65 -10.50 -4.38 2.17
N HIS A 66 -9.64 -3.73 2.97
CA HIS A 66 -9.62 -3.85 4.43
C HIS A 66 -10.24 -2.65 5.16
N ALA A 67 -11.01 -1.82 4.45
CA ALA A 67 -11.68 -0.65 5.01
C ALA A 67 -12.92 -1.03 5.85
N ASP A 68 -12.70 -1.67 7.00
CA ASP A 68 -13.59 -1.60 8.17
C ASP A 68 -12.89 -2.01 9.50
N THR A 69 -11.90 -2.90 9.49
CA THR A 69 -11.47 -3.59 10.74
C THR A 69 -10.10 -3.17 11.31
N GLN A 70 -9.72 -1.89 11.29
CA GLN A 70 -8.46 -1.45 11.94
C GLN A 70 -8.58 -0.19 12.82
N VAL A 71 -9.68 -0.06 13.55
CA VAL A 71 -9.62 0.62 14.86
C VAL A 71 -9.20 -0.45 15.88
N ARG A 72 -7.99 -0.33 16.43
CA ARG A 72 -7.29 -1.24 17.37
C ARG A 72 -6.67 -2.51 16.78
N GLY A 73 -5.38 -2.38 16.44
CA GLY A 73 -4.38 -3.38 16.84
C GLY A 73 -4.09 -4.51 15.85
N LEU A 74 -3.19 -4.26 14.89
CA LEU A 74 -2.28 -5.31 14.44
C LEU A 74 -0.84 -4.86 14.65
N ARG A 75 -0.28 -5.29 15.78
CA ARG A 75 1.12 -5.76 15.78
C ARG A 75 1.17 -7.02 14.92
N SER A 76 2.27 -7.14 14.17
CA SER A 76 2.77 -8.37 13.53
C SER A 76 2.22 -8.73 12.15
N ALA A 77 3.09 -8.55 11.14
CA ALA A 77 3.31 -9.54 10.09
C ALA A 77 4.76 -9.41 9.58
N GLY A 78 5.71 -9.77 10.45
CA GLY A 78 7.01 -10.25 9.98
C GLY A 78 6.82 -11.68 9.48
N LEU A 79 6.58 -11.85 8.17
CA LEU A 79 6.84 -13.13 7.51
C LEU A 79 8.32 -13.16 7.14
N ALA A 80 9.16 -13.49 8.12
CA ALA A 80 10.46 -14.10 7.85
C ALA A 80 10.23 -15.61 7.64
N GLY A 81 10.82 -16.13 6.57
CA GLY A 81 10.50 -17.41 5.97
C GLY A 81 10.63 -18.63 6.89
N ARG A 82 9.73 -19.58 6.69
CA ARG A 82 9.94 -20.98 7.06
C ARG A 82 10.64 -21.65 5.88
N THR A 83 11.95 -21.82 5.96
CA THR A 83 12.63 -22.85 5.18
C THR A 83 12.35 -24.19 5.83
N ALA A 84 11.59 -25.03 5.11
CA ALA A 84 11.48 -26.45 5.40
C ALA A 84 12.82 -27.12 5.09
N GLY A 85 13.45 -27.73 6.09
CA GLY A 85 14.59 -28.62 5.93
C GLY A 85 14.20 -30.02 6.42
N THR A 86 13.95 -30.91 5.48
CA THR A 86 13.81 -32.37 5.68
C THR A 86 15.15 -33.07 5.42
N LYS A 87 15.30 -34.27 6.03
CA LYS A 87 16.40 -35.26 6.04
C LYS A 87 17.19 -35.25 7.35
N GLY A 88 17.52 -36.38 7.97
CA GLY A 88 17.38 -37.81 7.63
C GLY A 88 18.15 -38.60 8.69
#